data_AF-A0A7C5JI41-F1
#
_entry.id   AF-A0A7C5JI41-F1
#
_cell.length_a   1.000
_cell.length_b   1.000
_cell.length_c   1.000
_cell.angle_alpha   90.00
_cell.angle_beta   90.00
_cell.angle_gamma   90.00
#
_symmetry.space_group_name_H-M   'P 1'
#
loop_
_entity.id
_entity.type
_entity.pdbx_description
1 polymer ?
#
loop_
_entity_poly.entity_id
_entity_poly.type
_entity_poly.pdbx_seq_one_letter_code
_entity_poly.pdbx_strand_id
1 'polypeptide(L)'
;MNSFVDDISTIKDGLEPFPISLRGINWIKYLSYNSIRDKNIENSLYAQYYILLDNLEYHLLGNHLLENGFSLLFGAYYFEDEVLYQKSKNILFEQLDEQILDDGAHFELSPMYHQIMLFRLLDCINLVGNNSWKDKELLEFLRTKAELMLGWLENISYSNGEIPLLNDSANSIAPTTHQLFDYAKRLNLQVKTIELNDSGYRKVSNNRYECVVDIGCIGAEYIPGHAHADTFSFEFRVDGKPFIVDTGLSTYETCDRRTVERSTCSHNTVEINGQNQSEVWGGFRVANRAKVINIKESNDSIEAIHNGYNSILHTRRWSFREDRVIIEDILNKSSNAVARFHFHPDVNEDDIVRSFDLEQYDFKISSYMFSPEFNRQIDAKVLEIKFKRNLKVEIMV
;
A
#
# COMPACT_ATOMS: atom_id res chain seq x y z
N MET A 1 -11.01 18.93 22.53
CA MET A 1 -12.27 18.19 22.75
C MET A 1 -13.41 19.16 23.04
N ASN A 2 -13.37 19.94 24.13
CA ASN A 2 -14.44 20.91 24.46
C ASN A 2 -14.85 21.82 23.29
N SER A 3 -13.92 22.56 22.66
CA SER A 3 -14.28 23.38 21.49
C SER A 3 -14.91 22.58 20.35
N PHE A 4 -14.46 21.35 20.07
CA PHE A 4 -15.12 20.51 19.06
C PHE A 4 -16.56 20.18 19.45
N VAL A 5 -16.80 19.85 20.74
CA VAL A 5 -18.14 19.52 21.26
C VAL A 5 -19.05 20.75 21.23
N ASP A 6 -18.54 21.91 21.64
CA ASP A 6 -19.29 23.16 21.68
C ASP A 6 -19.66 23.65 20.26
N ASP A 7 -18.74 23.47 19.30
CA ASP A 7 -18.88 23.96 17.93
C ASP A 7 -19.42 22.89 16.95
N ILE A 8 -19.81 21.70 17.43
CA ILE A 8 -20.05 20.49 16.61
C ILE A 8 -21.05 20.72 15.45
N SER A 9 -22.04 21.59 15.64
CA SER A 9 -23.07 21.91 14.63
C SER A 9 -22.55 22.76 13.47
N THR A 10 -21.38 23.38 13.62
CA THR A 10 -20.77 24.27 12.63
C THR A 10 -19.57 23.65 11.92
N ILE A 11 -19.07 22.51 12.41
CA ILE A 11 -17.91 21.84 11.86
C ILE A 11 -18.30 21.09 10.60
N LYS A 12 -17.81 21.57 9.46
CA LYS A 12 -17.97 20.90 8.17
C LYS A 12 -17.24 19.54 8.19
N ASP A 13 -17.90 18.51 7.68
CA ASP A 13 -17.39 17.13 7.52
C ASP A 13 -16.97 16.44 8.83
N GLY A 14 -17.09 17.11 10.00
CA GLY A 14 -16.63 16.58 11.28
C GLY A 14 -17.44 15.37 11.77
N LEU A 15 -18.68 15.24 11.30
CA LEU A 15 -19.59 14.13 11.60
C LEU A 15 -19.68 13.10 10.47
N GLU A 16 -18.81 13.19 9.46
CA GLU A 16 -18.68 12.11 8.48
C GLU A 16 -18.11 10.84 9.16
N PRO A 17 -18.43 9.64 8.65
CA PRO A 17 -18.10 8.38 9.32
C PRO A 17 -16.59 8.16 9.55
N PHE A 18 -15.76 8.44 8.55
CA PHE A 18 -14.31 8.27 8.66
C PHE A 18 -13.69 9.24 9.70
N PRO A 19 -13.97 10.55 9.68
CA PRO A 19 -13.58 11.46 10.77
C PRO A 19 -14.07 11.05 12.16
N ILE A 20 -15.32 10.57 12.30
CA ILE A 20 -15.80 10.02 13.58
C ILE A 20 -14.94 8.83 14.00
N SER A 21 -14.66 7.90 13.08
CA SER A 21 -13.91 6.68 13.37
C SER A 21 -12.53 6.99 13.94
N LEU A 22 -11.77 7.85 13.26
CA LEU A 22 -10.44 8.29 13.68
C LEU A 22 -10.48 9.04 15.02
N ARG A 23 -11.41 9.98 15.17
CA ARG A 23 -11.52 10.80 16.37
C ARG A 23 -11.93 9.97 17.57
N GLY A 24 -12.88 9.05 17.39
CA GLY A 24 -13.42 8.21 18.46
C GLY A 24 -12.36 7.35 19.12
N ILE A 25 -11.57 6.62 18.32
CA ILE A 25 -10.45 5.80 18.82
C ILE A 25 -9.45 6.67 19.61
N ASN A 26 -9.03 7.80 19.04
CA ASN A 26 -8.04 8.67 19.66
C ASN A 26 -8.56 9.34 20.95
N TRP A 27 -9.82 9.77 20.97
CA TRP A 27 -10.45 10.35 22.16
C TRP A 27 -10.58 9.32 23.27
N ILE A 28 -11.06 8.11 22.97
CA ILE A 28 -11.16 7.02 23.95
C ILE A 28 -9.79 6.72 24.58
N LYS A 29 -8.74 6.59 23.76
CA LYS A 29 -7.38 6.36 24.25
C LYS A 29 -6.91 7.49 25.16
N TYR A 30 -7.10 8.75 24.75
CA TYR A 30 -6.69 9.91 25.52
C TYR A 30 -7.45 10.04 26.85
N LEU A 31 -8.78 9.90 26.83
CA LEU A 31 -9.63 9.96 28.02
C LEU A 31 -9.25 8.85 29.01
N SER A 32 -9.08 7.62 28.51
CA SER A 32 -8.70 6.46 29.33
C SER A 32 -7.31 6.62 29.93
N TYR A 33 -6.31 7.02 29.14
CA TYR A 33 -4.93 7.21 29.60
C TYR A 33 -4.83 8.27 30.70
N ASN A 34 -5.56 9.37 30.56
CA ASN A 34 -5.55 10.48 31.52
C ASN A 34 -6.60 10.32 32.63
N SER A 35 -7.37 9.23 32.65
CA SER A 35 -8.47 9.00 33.60
C SER A 35 -9.48 10.15 33.65
N ILE A 36 -9.75 10.78 32.50
CA ILE A 36 -10.67 11.91 32.39
C ILE A 36 -12.11 11.39 32.27
N ARG A 37 -13.00 11.89 33.13
CA ARG A 37 -14.44 11.61 33.10
C ARG A 37 -15.20 12.92 32.98
N ASP A 38 -15.49 13.32 31.74
CA ASP A 38 -16.29 14.50 31.44
C ASP A 38 -17.57 14.07 30.72
N LYS A 39 -18.72 14.27 31.38
CA LYS A 39 -20.02 13.83 30.87
C LYS A 39 -20.40 14.50 29.55
N ASN A 40 -20.01 15.75 29.33
CA ASN A 40 -20.37 16.45 28.10
C ASN A 40 -19.58 15.86 26.91
N ILE A 41 -18.28 15.61 27.11
CA ILE A 41 -17.44 14.95 26.10
C ILE A 41 -17.92 13.51 25.85
N GLU A 42 -18.17 12.74 26.90
CA GLU A 42 -18.61 11.34 26.80
C GLU A 42 -19.98 11.22 26.11
N ASN A 43 -20.95 12.07 26.46
CA ASN A 43 -22.26 12.09 25.80
C ASN A 43 -22.15 12.47 24.32
N SER A 44 -21.33 13.48 24.00
CA SER A 44 -21.09 13.87 22.60
C SER A 44 -20.45 12.74 21.80
N LEU A 45 -19.44 12.09 22.38
CA LEU A 45 -18.74 10.97 21.74
C LEU A 45 -19.67 9.76 21.55
N TYR A 46 -20.49 9.43 22.54
CA TYR A 46 -21.49 8.36 22.44
C TYR A 46 -22.51 8.63 21.32
N ALA A 47 -23.02 9.86 21.22
CA ALA A 47 -23.92 10.26 20.14
C ALA A 47 -23.24 10.15 18.76
N GLN A 48 -21.97 10.51 18.66
CA GLN A 48 -21.18 10.33 17.42
C GLN A 48 -21.05 8.85 17.02
N TYR A 49 -20.89 7.94 17.98
CA TYR A 49 -20.86 6.51 17.67
C TYR A 49 -22.19 5.97 17.11
N TYR A 50 -23.32 6.50 17.57
CA TYR A 50 -24.61 6.17 16.97
C TYR A 50 -24.79 6.79 15.57
N ILE A 51 -24.26 7.99 15.32
CA ILE A 51 -24.18 8.54 13.96
C ILE A 51 -23.35 7.61 13.06
N LEU A 52 -22.18 7.16 13.53
CA LEU A 52 -21.34 6.22 12.79
C LEU A 52 -22.07 4.89 12.52
N LEU A 53 -22.76 4.35 13.53
CA LEU A 53 -23.54 3.12 13.43
C LEU A 53 -24.58 3.18 12.30
N ASP A 54 -25.25 4.33 12.15
CA ASP A 54 -26.28 4.55 11.14
C ASP A 54 -25.72 4.91 9.74
N ASN A 55 -24.45 5.31 9.64
CA ASN A 55 -23.86 5.87 8.42
C ASN A 55 -22.57 5.16 7.97
N LEU A 56 -22.47 3.86 8.23
CA LEU A 56 -21.30 3.06 7.82
C LEU A 56 -20.97 3.21 6.33
N GLU A 57 -19.67 3.24 6.01
CA GLU A 57 -19.14 3.54 4.67
C GLU A 57 -19.21 2.33 3.70
N TYR A 58 -20.35 1.64 3.64
CA TYR A 58 -20.61 0.56 2.67
C TYR A 58 -20.54 0.99 1.20
N HIS A 59 -20.56 2.30 0.95
CA HIS A 59 -20.43 2.87 -0.39
C HIS A 59 -18.97 3.08 -0.81
N LEU A 60 -18.03 3.14 0.14
CA LEU A 60 -16.58 3.20 -0.12
C LEU A 60 -15.93 1.83 0.07
N LEU A 61 -16.41 1.01 1.02
CA LEU A 61 -15.87 -0.31 1.38
C LEU A 61 -14.37 -0.21 1.76
N GLY A 62 -13.62 -1.31 1.65
CA GLY A 62 -12.17 -1.32 1.86
C GLY A 62 -11.73 -0.80 3.23
N ASN A 63 -10.62 -0.08 3.25
CA ASN A 63 -10.03 0.43 4.48
C ASN A 63 -10.99 1.33 5.28
N HIS A 64 -11.91 2.05 4.63
CA HIS A 64 -12.89 2.90 5.29
C HIS A 64 -13.89 2.08 6.13
N LEU A 65 -14.52 1.07 5.54
CA LEU A 65 -15.47 0.23 6.27
C LEU A 65 -14.78 -0.57 7.39
N LEU A 66 -13.55 -1.02 7.15
CA LEU A 66 -12.77 -1.70 8.16
C LEU A 66 -12.39 -0.76 9.33
N GLU A 67 -12.01 0.49 9.04
CA GLU A 67 -11.77 1.55 10.04
C GLU A 67 -13.03 1.86 10.87
N ASN A 68 -14.22 1.89 10.25
CA ASN A 68 -15.49 2.02 10.97
C ASN A 68 -15.68 0.85 11.95
N GLY A 69 -15.41 -0.38 11.51
CA GLY A 69 -15.48 -1.59 12.34
C GLY A 69 -14.55 -1.52 13.56
N PHE A 70 -13.29 -1.12 13.36
CA PHE A 70 -12.34 -0.92 14.45
C PHE A 70 -12.82 0.14 15.43
N SER A 71 -13.32 1.27 14.94
CA SER A 71 -13.77 2.36 15.82
C SER A 71 -15.01 1.98 16.62
N LEU A 72 -16.00 1.32 15.99
CA LEU A 72 -17.17 0.81 16.70
C LEU A 72 -16.79 -0.16 17.82
N LEU A 73 -15.76 -1.00 17.63
CA LEU A 73 -15.26 -1.89 18.69
C LEU A 73 -14.71 -1.08 19.88
N PHE A 74 -13.96 -0.01 19.62
CA PHE A 74 -13.50 0.91 20.65
C PHE A 74 -14.67 1.55 21.41
N GLY A 75 -15.66 2.09 20.68
CA GLY A 75 -16.87 2.66 21.28
C GLY A 75 -17.62 1.64 22.13
N ALA A 76 -17.78 0.42 21.62
CA ALA A 76 -18.46 -0.67 22.32
C ALA A 76 -17.80 -0.98 23.67
N TYR A 77 -16.48 -1.16 23.72
CA TYR A 77 -15.78 -1.43 24.97
C TYR A 77 -15.76 -0.24 25.93
N TYR A 78 -15.64 0.98 25.42
CA TYR A 78 -15.58 2.17 26.26
C TYR A 78 -16.92 2.48 26.94
N PHE A 79 -18.04 2.26 26.24
CA PHE A 79 -19.38 2.51 26.74
C PHE A 79 -20.12 1.25 27.22
N GLU A 80 -19.49 0.08 27.13
CA GLU A 80 -20.10 -1.23 27.38
C GLU A 80 -21.42 -1.43 26.60
N ASP A 81 -21.41 -1.04 25.32
CA ASP A 81 -22.60 -1.03 24.45
C ASP A 81 -22.70 -2.27 23.55
N GLU A 82 -23.71 -3.12 23.80
CA GLU A 82 -23.93 -4.37 23.06
C GLU A 82 -24.21 -4.16 21.57
N VAL A 83 -24.93 -3.09 21.21
CA VAL A 83 -25.34 -2.85 19.82
C VAL A 83 -24.11 -2.50 18.99
N LEU A 84 -23.25 -1.60 19.52
CA LEU A 84 -21.97 -1.27 18.90
C LEU A 84 -21.07 -2.52 18.82
N TYR A 85 -21.04 -3.35 19.87
CA TYR A 85 -20.23 -4.57 19.88
C TYR A 85 -20.66 -5.55 18.77
N GLN A 86 -21.93 -5.92 18.70
CA GLN A 86 -22.41 -6.89 17.71
C GLN A 86 -22.17 -6.38 16.28
N LYS A 87 -22.39 -5.08 16.04
CA LYS A 87 -22.12 -4.51 14.72
C LYS A 87 -20.62 -4.54 14.38
N SER A 88 -19.76 -4.10 15.31
CA SER A 88 -18.31 -4.13 15.12
C SER A 88 -17.79 -5.54 14.88
N LYS A 89 -18.22 -6.52 15.68
CA LYS A 89 -17.86 -7.93 15.55
C LYS A 89 -18.17 -8.45 14.15
N ASN A 90 -19.39 -8.22 13.67
CA ASN A 90 -19.81 -8.66 12.33
C ASN A 90 -18.96 -8.03 11.23
N ILE A 91 -18.75 -6.71 11.27
CA ILE A 91 -17.90 -6.01 10.28
C ILE A 91 -16.48 -6.56 10.32
N LEU A 92 -15.88 -6.72 11.50
CA LEU A 92 -14.50 -7.16 11.62
C LEU A 92 -14.31 -8.59 11.13
N PHE A 93 -15.23 -9.51 11.42
CA PHE A 93 -15.18 -10.87 10.86
C PHE A 93 -15.25 -10.85 9.34
N GLU A 94 -16.24 -10.17 8.78
CA GLU A 94 -16.46 -10.13 7.33
C GLU A 94 -15.29 -9.44 6.60
N GLN A 95 -14.92 -8.26 7.06
CA GLN A 95 -13.95 -7.41 6.36
C GLN A 95 -12.50 -7.84 6.57
N LEU A 96 -12.12 -8.41 7.72
CA LEU A 96 -10.78 -9.01 7.84
C LEU A 96 -10.65 -10.34 7.11
N ASP A 97 -11.77 -11.04 6.86
CA ASP A 97 -11.75 -12.24 6.02
C ASP A 97 -11.66 -11.90 4.53
N GLU A 98 -12.31 -10.83 4.11
CA GLU A 98 -12.27 -10.35 2.74
C GLU A 98 -10.98 -9.59 2.38
N GLN A 99 -10.54 -8.67 3.24
CA GLN A 99 -9.50 -7.70 2.89
C GLN A 99 -8.08 -8.14 3.22
N ILE A 100 -7.90 -9.27 3.90
CA ILE A 100 -6.58 -9.86 4.16
C ILE A 100 -6.43 -11.09 3.27
N LEU A 101 -5.54 -11.01 2.28
CA LEU A 101 -5.27 -12.07 1.33
C LEU A 101 -4.58 -13.27 2.01
N ASP A 102 -4.45 -14.40 1.30
CA ASP A 102 -3.87 -15.62 1.88
C ASP A 102 -2.36 -15.48 2.20
N ASP A 103 -1.61 -14.62 1.49
CA ASP A 103 -0.25 -14.22 1.89
C ASP A 103 -0.22 -13.20 3.04
N GLY A 104 -1.36 -12.67 3.47
CA GLY A 104 -1.45 -11.68 4.54
C GLY A 104 -1.43 -10.23 4.08
N ALA A 105 -1.30 -9.95 2.78
CA ALA A 105 -1.41 -8.58 2.30
C ALA A 105 -2.79 -7.99 2.60
N HIS A 106 -2.84 -6.67 2.77
CA HIS A 106 -4.12 -5.98 2.67
C HIS A 106 -4.44 -5.82 1.17
N PHE A 107 -5.67 -6.15 0.78
CA PHE A 107 -6.09 -6.28 -0.61
C PHE A 107 -6.04 -5.01 -1.47
N GLU A 108 -5.84 -3.83 -0.86
CA GLU A 108 -5.60 -2.57 -1.59
C GLU A 108 -4.17 -2.46 -2.12
N LEU A 109 -3.28 -3.38 -1.73
CA LEU A 109 -1.92 -3.51 -2.24
C LEU A 109 -1.10 -2.22 -2.08
N SER A 110 -1.37 -1.45 -1.02
CA SER A 110 -0.50 -0.36 -0.57
C SER A 110 0.22 -0.78 0.71
N PRO A 111 1.55 -0.92 0.69
CA PRO A 111 2.33 -1.17 1.90
C PRO A 111 2.05 -0.17 3.05
N MET A 112 1.81 1.11 2.74
CA MET A 112 1.42 2.10 3.75
C MET A 112 0.06 1.79 4.38
N TYR A 113 -0.97 1.52 3.57
CA TYR A 113 -2.31 1.19 4.09
C TYR A 113 -2.32 -0.14 4.85
N HIS A 114 -1.52 -1.11 4.42
CA HIS A 114 -1.29 -2.33 5.19
C HIS A 114 -0.78 -2.02 6.59
N GLN A 115 0.24 -1.15 6.73
CA GLN A 115 0.77 -0.73 8.04
C GLN A 115 -0.29 -0.01 8.90
N ILE A 116 -1.12 0.84 8.30
CA ILE A 116 -2.21 1.55 9.00
C ILE A 116 -3.26 0.55 9.53
N MET A 117 -3.70 -0.40 8.69
CA MET A 117 -4.69 -1.41 9.06
C MET A 117 -4.15 -2.38 10.10
N LEU A 118 -2.89 -2.80 9.97
CA LEU A 118 -2.22 -3.63 10.97
C LEU A 118 -2.14 -2.89 12.32
N PHE A 119 -1.78 -1.61 12.33
CA PHE A 119 -1.75 -0.82 13.56
C PHE A 119 -3.10 -0.82 14.29
N ARG A 120 -4.19 -0.62 13.55
CA ARG A 120 -5.55 -0.65 14.10
C ARG A 120 -5.96 -2.03 14.59
N LEU A 121 -5.58 -3.08 13.88
CA LEU A 121 -5.81 -4.44 14.31
C LEU A 121 -5.07 -4.76 15.63
N LEU A 122 -3.81 -4.34 15.76
CA LEU A 122 -3.03 -4.48 17.00
C LEU A 122 -3.68 -3.69 18.16
N ASP A 123 -4.19 -2.49 17.89
CA ASP A 123 -4.96 -1.71 18.86
C ASP A 123 -6.21 -2.44 19.37
N CYS A 124 -6.95 -3.09 18.47
CA CYS A 124 -8.13 -3.88 18.83
C CYS A 124 -7.76 -5.15 19.62
N ILE A 125 -6.66 -5.83 19.27
CA ILE A 125 -6.13 -6.95 20.06
C ILE A 125 -5.77 -6.48 21.47
N ASN A 126 -5.10 -5.33 21.58
CA ASN A 126 -4.74 -4.74 22.88
C ASN A 126 -6.00 -4.39 23.70
N LEU A 127 -7.00 -3.76 23.08
CA LEU A 127 -8.25 -3.39 23.70
C LEU A 127 -9.00 -4.63 24.24
N VAL A 128 -9.27 -5.61 23.37
CA VAL A 128 -10.01 -6.81 23.73
C VAL A 128 -9.23 -7.65 24.75
N GLY A 129 -7.91 -7.81 24.57
CA GLY A 129 -7.08 -8.66 25.42
C GLY A 129 -6.93 -8.16 26.86
N ASN A 130 -7.06 -6.85 27.09
CA ASN A 130 -6.90 -6.23 28.40
C ASN A 130 -8.22 -5.85 29.09
N ASN A 131 -9.37 -6.18 28.50
CA ASN A 131 -10.68 -5.90 29.08
C ASN A 131 -11.48 -7.21 29.26
N SER A 132 -12.32 -7.28 30.30
CA SER A 132 -13.05 -8.50 30.66
C SER A 132 -14.54 -8.47 30.29
N TRP A 133 -15.00 -7.45 29.58
CA TRP A 133 -16.43 -7.24 29.30
C TRP A 133 -17.01 -8.27 28.34
N LYS A 134 -16.23 -8.76 27.37
CA LYS A 134 -16.65 -9.78 26.38
C LYS A 134 -15.77 -11.03 26.43
N ASP A 135 -16.29 -12.10 25.83
CA ASP A 135 -15.51 -13.32 25.61
C ASP A 135 -14.34 -13.09 24.66
N LYS A 136 -13.46 -14.10 24.58
CA LYS A 136 -12.21 -14.03 23.82
C LYS A 136 -12.33 -14.59 22.40
N GLU A 137 -13.53 -14.86 21.89
CA GLU A 137 -13.70 -15.42 20.54
C GLU A 137 -13.15 -14.45 19.49
N LEU A 138 -13.56 -13.17 19.56
CA LEU A 138 -13.08 -12.14 18.65
C LEU A 138 -11.55 -11.96 18.77
N LEU A 139 -11.00 -12.06 19.98
CA LEU A 139 -9.56 -11.90 20.22
C LEU A 139 -8.74 -12.87 19.38
N GLU A 140 -9.10 -14.14 19.38
CA GLU A 140 -8.34 -15.18 18.67
C GLU A 140 -8.37 -14.98 17.15
N PHE A 141 -9.52 -14.57 16.62
CA PHE A 141 -9.66 -14.22 15.22
C PHE A 141 -8.78 -13.02 14.83
N LEU A 142 -8.82 -11.93 15.61
CA LEU A 142 -8.00 -10.74 15.36
C LEU A 142 -6.50 -11.08 15.40
N ARG A 143 -6.07 -11.89 16.38
CA ARG A 143 -4.69 -12.38 16.48
C ARG A 143 -4.30 -13.15 15.22
N THR A 144 -5.11 -14.12 14.80
CA THR A 144 -4.83 -14.95 13.61
C THR A 144 -4.59 -14.12 12.35
N LYS A 145 -5.37 -13.06 12.15
CA LYS A 145 -5.25 -12.13 11.01
C LYS A 145 -4.01 -11.22 11.17
N ALA A 146 -3.74 -10.70 12.36
CA ALA A 146 -2.56 -9.86 12.60
C ALA A 146 -1.24 -10.62 12.40
N GLU A 147 -1.16 -11.88 12.84
CA GLU A 147 0.03 -12.72 12.67
C GLU A 147 0.31 -13.01 11.19
N LEU A 148 -0.72 -13.08 10.35
CA LEU A 148 -0.61 -13.23 8.91
C LEU A 148 -0.11 -11.94 8.25
N MET A 149 -0.73 -10.80 8.59
CA MET A 149 -0.30 -9.48 8.12
C MET A 149 1.14 -9.16 8.52
N LEU A 150 1.57 -9.52 9.73
CA LEU A 150 2.95 -9.39 10.19
C LEU A 150 3.92 -10.19 9.30
N GLY A 151 3.53 -11.41 8.90
CA GLY A 151 4.30 -12.23 7.97
C GLY A 151 4.50 -11.55 6.63
N TRP A 152 3.43 -10.97 6.07
CA TRP A 152 3.52 -10.21 4.82
C TRP A 152 4.43 -8.98 4.97
N LEU A 153 4.25 -8.20 6.04
CA LEU A 153 5.05 -7.01 6.29
C LEU A 153 6.54 -7.34 6.46
N GLU A 154 6.87 -8.47 7.11
CA GLU A 154 8.25 -8.97 7.23
C GLU A 154 8.89 -9.18 5.86
N ASN A 155 8.15 -9.83 4.95
CA ASN A 155 8.67 -10.25 3.65
C ASN A 155 8.73 -9.10 2.63
N ILE A 156 7.80 -8.13 2.68
CA ILE A 156 7.82 -7.00 1.75
C ILE A 156 8.78 -5.88 2.17
N SER A 157 9.00 -5.71 3.49
CA SER A 157 9.86 -4.63 4.01
C SER A 157 11.32 -4.89 3.63
N TYR A 158 12.07 -3.85 3.33
CA TYR A 158 13.51 -3.91 3.14
C TYR A 158 14.25 -4.24 4.44
N SER A 159 15.51 -4.67 4.32
CA SER A 159 16.36 -5.05 5.47
C SER A 159 16.52 -3.96 6.53
N ASN A 160 16.39 -2.68 6.16
CA ASN A 160 16.42 -1.54 7.06
C ASN A 160 15.05 -1.21 7.70
N GLY A 161 14.00 -1.98 7.38
CA GLY A 161 12.64 -1.80 7.88
C GLY A 161 11.79 -0.79 7.11
N GLU A 162 12.30 -0.20 6.03
CA GLU A 162 11.49 0.62 5.12
C GLU A 162 10.59 -0.25 4.25
N ILE A 163 9.49 0.31 3.77
CA ILE A 163 8.57 -0.34 2.83
C ILE A 163 8.80 0.21 1.41
N PRO A 164 8.45 -0.54 0.35
CA PRO A 164 8.44 0.00 -0.99
C PRO A 164 7.27 0.98 -1.17
N LEU A 165 7.43 1.98 -2.03
CA LEU A 165 6.44 3.05 -2.23
C LEU A 165 5.44 2.72 -3.35
N LEU A 166 4.99 1.46 -3.38
CA LEU A 166 4.06 0.95 -4.39
C LEU A 166 2.63 1.44 -4.14
N ASN A 167 1.89 1.69 -5.22
CA ASN A 167 0.54 2.26 -5.18
C ASN A 167 0.50 3.54 -4.32
N ASP A 168 -0.60 3.79 -3.60
CA ASP A 168 -0.68 4.90 -2.64
C ASP A 168 0.11 4.60 -1.36
N SER A 169 1.44 4.67 -1.44
CA SER A 169 2.34 4.58 -0.29
C SER A 169 3.22 5.82 -0.17
N ALA A 170 3.31 6.34 1.05
CA ALA A 170 4.16 7.48 1.39
C ALA A 170 4.77 7.30 2.78
N ASN A 171 5.96 7.84 2.98
CA ASN A 171 6.65 7.83 4.25
C ASN A 171 5.97 8.77 5.26
N SER A 172 6.24 8.54 6.55
CA SER A 172 5.84 9.42 7.67
C SER A 172 4.33 9.55 7.92
N ILE A 173 3.51 8.63 7.37
CA ILE A 173 2.06 8.57 7.62
C ILE A 173 1.70 7.43 8.57
N ALA A 174 2.15 6.21 8.26
CA ALA A 174 1.92 5.02 9.07
C ALA A 174 3.02 4.84 10.13
N PRO A 175 2.76 4.10 11.23
CA PRO A 175 3.83 3.61 12.09
C PRO A 175 4.84 2.78 11.28
N THR A 176 6.11 2.88 11.64
CA THR A 176 7.16 2.15 10.92
C THR A 176 7.04 0.64 11.15
N THR A 177 7.62 -0.17 10.25
CA THR A 177 7.70 -1.63 10.41
C THR A 177 8.26 -1.99 11.79
N HIS A 178 9.36 -1.38 12.22
CA HIS A 178 9.93 -1.65 13.55
C HIS A 178 8.94 -1.37 14.70
N GLN A 179 8.21 -0.25 14.66
CA GLN A 179 7.21 0.09 15.67
C GLN A 179 6.06 -0.91 15.73
N LEU A 180 5.62 -1.43 14.58
CA LEU A 180 4.55 -2.44 14.49
C LEU A 180 5.00 -3.79 15.05
N PHE A 181 6.20 -4.26 14.70
CA PHE A 181 6.75 -5.50 15.26
C PHE A 181 6.98 -5.39 16.77
N ASP A 182 7.47 -4.26 17.25
CA ASP A 182 7.59 -4.00 18.69
C ASP A 182 6.23 -4.02 19.40
N TYR A 183 5.18 -3.48 18.78
CA TYR A 183 3.83 -3.54 19.32
C TYR A 183 3.30 -4.98 19.33
N ALA A 184 3.43 -5.71 18.23
CA ALA A 184 3.04 -7.12 18.13
C ALA A 184 3.75 -7.99 19.17
N LYS A 185 5.05 -7.75 19.42
CA LYS A 185 5.83 -8.43 20.45
C LYS A 185 5.28 -8.18 21.85
N ARG A 186 4.90 -6.94 22.18
CA ARG A 186 4.24 -6.62 23.47
C ARG A 186 2.90 -7.33 23.64
N LEU A 187 2.21 -7.62 22.55
CA LEU A 187 0.95 -8.38 22.51
C LEU A 187 1.14 -9.90 22.45
N ASN A 188 2.39 -10.37 22.53
CA ASN A 188 2.77 -11.79 22.41
C ASN A 188 2.22 -12.44 21.13
N LEU A 189 2.22 -11.71 20.01
CA LEU A 189 1.88 -12.25 18.69
C LEU A 189 3.08 -12.95 18.08
N GLN A 190 2.82 -13.98 17.28
CA GLN A 190 3.84 -14.64 16.46
C GLN A 190 3.80 -14.10 15.03
N VAL A 191 4.95 -14.06 14.37
CA VAL A 191 5.01 -13.72 12.95
C VAL A 191 4.83 -15.02 12.18
N LYS A 192 3.80 -15.12 11.32
CA LYS A 192 3.65 -16.28 10.46
C LYS A 192 4.67 -16.23 9.34
N THR A 193 5.36 -17.34 9.12
CA THR A 193 6.18 -17.51 7.93
C THR A 193 5.27 -17.69 6.72
N ILE A 194 5.30 -16.71 5.82
CA ILE A 194 4.52 -16.69 4.58
C ILE A 194 5.45 -16.38 3.41
N GLU A 195 5.04 -16.77 2.21
CA GLU A 195 5.67 -16.36 0.97
C GLU A 195 4.77 -15.33 0.29
N LEU A 196 5.35 -14.26 -0.26
CA LEU A 196 4.56 -13.28 -1.03
C LEU A 196 4.01 -13.98 -2.28
N ASN A 197 2.68 -14.07 -2.42
CA ASN A 197 2.05 -14.80 -3.52
C ASN A 197 0.87 -14.02 -4.13
N ASP A 198 -0.28 -14.02 -3.47
CA ASP A 198 -1.59 -13.64 -3.95
C ASP A 198 -1.74 -12.12 -4.09
N SER A 199 -0.99 -11.37 -3.29
CA SER A 199 -0.80 -9.92 -3.49
C SER A 199 -0.14 -9.57 -4.81
N GLY A 200 0.50 -10.54 -5.47
CA GLY A 200 1.23 -10.33 -6.71
C GLY A 200 2.61 -9.72 -6.52
N TYR A 201 3.01 -9.41 -5.29
CA TYR A 201 4.38 -8.98 -5.01
C TYR A 201 5.33 -10.16 -4.90
N ARG A 202 6.56 -9.96 -5.33
CA ARG A 202 7.69 -10.85 -5.01
C ARG A 202 8.85 -10.01 -4.54
N LYS A 203 9.60 -10.54 -3.58
CA LYS A 203 10.87 -9.95 -3.15
C LYS A 203 11.98 -10.97 -3.35
N VAL A 204 13.02 -10.56 -4.06
CA VAL A 204 14.25 -11.34 -4.24
C VAL A 204 15.40 -10.55 -3.62
N SER A 205 16.19 -11.18 -2.76
CA SER A 205 17.30 -10.54 -2.07
C SER A 205 18.52 -11.42 -1.99
N ASN A 206 19.70 -10.80 -2.01
CA ASN A 206 20.96 -11.44 -1.69
C ASN A 206 21.84 -10.47 -0.86
N ASN A 207 23.13 -10.78 -0.70
CA ASN A 207 24.05 -9.94 0.08
C ASN A 207 24.35 -8.55 -0.54
N ARG A 208 24.01 -8.35 -1.82
CA ARG A 208 24.32 -7.16 -2.61
C ARG A 208 23.09 -6.33 -2.93
N TYR A 209 21.91 -6.92 -3.04
CA TYR A 209 20.70 -6.19 -3.41
C TYR A 209 19.40 -6.76 -2.84
N GLU A 210 18.37 -5.93 -2.85
CA GLU A 210 16.97 -6.29 -2.61
C GLU A 210 16.12 -5.77 -3.78
N CYS A 211 15.29 -6.62 -4.38
CA CYS A 211 14.43 -6.29 -5.51
C CYS A 211 12.99 -6.68 -5.19
N VAL A 212 12.07 -5.72 -5.22
CA VAL A 212 10.63 -5.96 -5.08
C VAL A 212 9.99 -5.76 -6.44
N VAL A 213 9.27 -6.76 -6.95
CA VAL A 213 8.58 -6.70 -8.24
C VAL A 213 7.07 -6.84 -8.04
N ASP A 214 6.30 -6.11 -8.85
CA ASP A 214 4.86 -6.23 -8.94
C ASP A 214 4.47 -7.06 -10.18
N ILE A 215 3.97 -8.28 -9.95
CA ILE A 215 3.38 -9.14 -10.97
C ILE A 215 1.89 -9.42 -10.69
N GLY A 216 1.27 -8.58 -9.87
CA GLY A 216 -0.13 -8.69 -9.45
C GLY A 216 -1.11 -8.16 -10.48
N CYS A 217 -2.35 -8.62 -10.33
CA CYS A 217 -3.49 -7.87 -10.86
C CYS A 217 -3.76 -6.67 -9.92
N ILE A 218 -4.33 -5.61 -10.47
CA ILE A 218 -4.80 -4.47 -9.66
C ILE A 218 -5.78 -4.97 -8.58
N GLY A 219 -5.39 -4.76 -7.32
CA GLY A 219 -6.12 -5.15 -6.12
C GLY A 219 -7.39 -4.34 -5.87
N ALA A 220 -8.17 -4.80 -4.88
CA ALA A 220 -9.52 -4.35 -4.54
C ALA A 220 -10.41 -4.12 -5.77
N GLU A 221 -10.79 -5.20 -6.46
CA GLU A 221 -11.41 -5.13 -7.79
C GLU A 221 -12.65 -4.21 -7.87
N TYR A 222 -13.39 -4.04 -6.79
CA TYR A 222 -14.59 -3.20 -6.78
C TYR A 222 -14.29 -1.73 -6.38
N ILE A 223 -13.15 -1.42 -5.76
CA ILE A 223 -12.74 -0.08 -5.28
C ILE A 223 -11.22 0.19 -5.44
N PRO A 224 -10.65 0.17 -6.65
CA PRO A 224 -9.21 0.36 -6.86
C PRO A 224 -8.76 1.83 -6.67
N GLY A 225 -9.22 2.50 -5.60
CA GLY A 225 -8.98 3.92 -5.35
C GLY A 225 -7.49 4.25 -5.20
N HIS A 226 -6.76 3.29 -4.63
CA HIS A 226 -5.34 3.41 -4.33
C HIS A 226 -4.43 2.78 -5.38
N ALA A 227 -5.00 2.15 -6.41
CA ALA A 227 -4.23 1.49 -7.45
C ALA A 227 -3.69 2.48 -8.48
N HIS A 228 -2.51 2.19 -9.02
CA HIS A 228 -1.90 2.93 -10.11
C HIS A 228 -1.96 2.14 -11.43
N ALA A 229 -1.45 2.73 -12.51
CA ALA A 229 -1.24 2.03 -13.77
C ALA A 229 0.20 1.47 -13.82
N ASP A 230 0.57 0.66 -12.84
CA ASP A 230 1.94 0.31 -12.45
C ASP A 230 2.30 -1.19 -12.52
N THR A 231 1.39 -2.07 -12.93
CA THR A 231 1.69 -3.48 -13.29
C THR A 231 3.08 -3.65 -13.94
N PHE A 232 3.87 -4.58 -13.40
CA PHE A 232 5.26 -4.86 -13.78
C PHE A 232 6.28 -3.79 -13.37
N SER A 233 5.88 -2.81 -12.55
CA SER A 233 6.82 -1.95 -11.84
C SER A 233 7.65 -2.76 -10.84
N PHE A 234 8.75 -2.18 -10.42
CA PHE A 234 9.65 -2.76 -9.43
C PHE A 234 10.44 -1.66 -8.72
N GLU A 235 10.94 -1.99 -7.55
CA GLU A 235 11.94 -1.21 -6.83
C GLU A 235 13.20 -2.06 -6.62
N PHE A 236 14.36 -1.40 -6.64
CA PHE A 236 15.66 -2.06 -6.55
C PHE A 236 16.59 -1.27 -5.64
N ARG A 237 17.19 -1.99 -4.67
CA ARG A 237 18.17 -1.46 -3.73
C ARG A 237 19.51 -2.15 -3.90
N VAL A 238 20.58 -1.37 -3.86
CA VAL A 238 21.97 -1.85 -3.98
C VAL A 238 22.70 -1.52 -2.68
N ASP A 239 23.34 -2.52 -2.08
CA ASP A 239 24.10 -2.40 -0.84
C ASP A 239 23.33 -1.66 0.27
N GLY A 240 22.04 -1.99 0.40
CA GLY A 240 21.11 -1.42 1.38
C GLY A 240 20.59 -0.01 1.05
N LYS A 241 20.98 0.58 -0.09
CA LYS A 241 20.56 1.92 -0.51
C LYS A 241 19.53 1.86 -1.65
N PRO A 242 18.51 2.74 -1.65
CA PRO A 242 17.60 2.88 -2.78
C PRO A 242 18.36 3.23 -4.06
N PHE A 243 18.09 2.50 -5.15
CA PHE A 243 18.68 2.77 -6.46
C PHE A 243 17.59 3.09 -7.49
N ILE A 244 16.72 2.13 -7.78
CA ILE A 244 15.49 2.34 -8.57
C ILE A 244 14.31 2.35 -7.60
N VAL A 245 13.49 3.39 -7.66
CA VAL A 245 12.39 3.65 -6.71
C VAL A 245 11.10 3.90 -7.47
N ASP A 246 9.95 3.73 -6.81
CA ASP A 246 8.72 4.32 -7.34
C ASP A 246 8.81 5.86 -7.30
N THR A 247 8.02 6.54 -8.13
CA THR A 247 7.94 8.01 -8.07
C THR A 247 7.22 8.48 -6.81
N GLY A 248 6.39 7.62 -6.22
CA GLY A 248 5.67 7.88 -4.99
C GLY A 248 4.46 8.81 -5.17
N LEU A 249 3.91 9.24 -4.04
CA LEU A 249 2.67 9.99 -3.98
C LEU A 249 2.85 11.26 -3.14
N SER A 250 2.48 12.42 -3.70
CA SER A 250 2.56 13.70 -2.96
C SER A 250 1.21 14.27 -2.56
N THR A 251 0.10 13.84 -3.18
CA THR A 251 -1.21 14.45 -2.96
C THR A 251 -2.38 13.53 -3.28
N TYR A 252 -3.48 13.71 -2.56
CA TYR A 252 -4.78 13.11 -2.89
C TYR A 252 -5.73 14.07 -3.62
N GLU A 253 -5.33 15.34 -3.76
CA GLU A 253 -6.12 16.33 -4.45
C GLU A 253 -6.29 15.95 -5.92
N THR A 254 -7.52 16.08 -6.43
CA THR A 254 -7.81 15.78 -7.84
C THR A 254 -7.20 16.87 -8.72
N CYS A 255 -5.95 16.64 -9.13
CA CYS A 255 -5.16 17.54 -9.95
C CYS A 255 -4.29 16.77 -10.96
N ASP A 256 -3.66 17.49 -11.89
CA ASP A 256 -2.78 16.90 -12.91
C ASP A 256 -1.65 16.09 -12.29
N ARG A 257 -1.13 16.54 -11.13
CA ARG A 257 -0.08 15.83 -10.41
C ARG A 257 -0.50 14.44 -9.99
N ARG A 258 -1.65 14.30 -9.34
CA ARG A 258 -2.19 12.99 -8.95
C ARG A 258 -2.44 12.10 -10.17
N THR A 259 -2.86 12.70 -11.28
CA THR A 259 -3.05 11.95 -12.55
C THR A 259 -1.72 11.41 -13.08
N VAL A 260 -0.66 12.20 -13.05
CA VAL A 260 0.69 11.78 -13.47
C VAL A 260 1.27 10.75 -12.52
N GLU A 261 1.20 10.95 -11.20
CA GLU A 261 1.72 10.01 -10.18
C GLU A 261 1.09 8.61 -10.30
N ARG A 262 -0.14 8.50 -10.84
CA ARG A 262 -0.82 7.21 -11.09
C ARG A 262 -0.60 6.63 -12.48
N SER A 263 0.07 7.35 -13.37
CA SER A 263 0.20 6.98 -14.79
C SER A 263 1.40 6.06 -15.03
N THR A 264 1.33 5.22 -16.07
CA THR A 264 2.37 4.23 -16.38
C THR A 264 3.73 4.85 -16.63
N CYS A 265 3.79 6.10 -17.11
CA CYS A 265 5.06 6.78 -17.32
C CYS A 265 5.78 7.18 -16.02
N SER A 266 5.11 7.10 -14.87
CA SER A 266 5.68 7.35 -13.54
C SER A 266 6.14 6.08 -12.82
N HIS A 267 6.15 4.93 -13.50
CA HIS A 267 6.50 3.64 -12.91
C HIS A 267 7.60 2.94 -13.69
N ASN A 268 8.27 1.98 -13.04
CA ASN A 268 9.43 1.28 -13.58
C ASN A 268 9.02 0.15 -14.52
N THR A 269 8.22 0.47 -15.54
CA THR A 269 7.59 -0.46 -16.48
C THR A 269 7.62 0.10 -17.91
N VAL A 270 6.91 -0.54 -18.83
CA VAL A 270 6.85 -0.16 -20.23
C VAL A 270 5.57 0.62 -20.52
N GLU A 271 5.70 1.84 -21.04
CA GLU A 271 4.63 2.60 -21.67
C GLU A 271 4.56 2.28 -23.17
N ILE A 272 3.36 2.01 -23.70
CA ILE A 272 3.16 1.68 -25.11
C ILE A 272 2.25 2.71 -25.79
N ASN A 273 2.74 3.29 -26.89
CA ASN A 273 2.06 4.30 -27.69
C ASN A 273 1.59 5.54 -26.89
N GLY A 274 2.29 5.87 -25.80
CA GLY A 274 1.94 7.00 -24.93
C GLY A 274 0.62 6.79 -24.19
N GLN A 275 0.30 5.55 -23.81
CA GLN A 275 -0.93 5.18 -23.12
C GLN A 275 -0.60 4.49 -21.80
N ASN A 276 -1.51 4.60 -20.83
CA ASN A 276 -1.45 3.81 -19.61
C ASN A 276 -1.90 2.37 -19.86
N GLN A 277 -1.33 1.43 -19.12
CA GLN A 277 -1.76 0.02 -19.12
C GLN A 277 -3.06 -0.23 -18.35
N SER A 278 -3.50 0.75 -17.56
CA SER A 278 -4.77 0.81 -16.86
C SER A 278 -5.30 2.23 -16.93
N GLU A 279 -6.60 2.42 -17.14
CA GLU A 279 -7.20 3.75 -17.24
C GLU A 279 -7.36 4.33 -15.83
N VAL A 280 -6.67 5.42 -15.51
CA VAL A 280 -6.73 6.11 -14.20
C VAL A 280 -7.37 7.50 -14.36
N TRP A 281 -8.35 7.86 -13.52
CA TRP A 281 -8.97 9.20 -13.53
C TRP A 281 -9.58 9.58 -12.16
N GLY A 282 -10.00 10.85 -12.02
CA GLY A 282 -10.82 11.32 -10.89
C GLY A 282 -10.20 11.14 -9.50
N GLY A 283 -8.87 11.17 -9.39
CA GLY A 283 -8.11 10.98 -8.14
C GLY A 283 -8.04 9.53 -7.65
N PHE A 284 -9.14 8.78 -7.76
CA PHE A 284 -9.35 7.47 -7.13
C PHE A 284 -10.14 6.48 -8.00
N ARG A 285 -10.13 6.61 -9.34
CA ARG A 285 -10.83 5.68 -10.22
C ARG A 285 -9.89 4.96 -11.17
N VAL A 286 -10.14 3.66 -11.38
CA VAL A 286 -9.43 2.81 -12.33
C VAL A 286 -10.38 1.89 -13.10
N ALA A 287 -10.24 1.81 -14.42
CA ALA A 287 -10.89 0.84 -15.32
C ALA A 287 -9.92 0.36 -16.39
N ASN A 288 -10.43 -0.47 -17.32
CA ASN A 288 -9.65 -1.06 -18.41
C ASN A 288 -8.30 -1.59 -17.92
N ARG A 289 -8.35 -2.30 -16.79
CA ARG A 289 -7.19 -2.66 -15.99
C ARG A 289 -6.33 -3.68 -16.70
N ALA A 290 -5.02 -3.52 -16.62
CA ALA A 290 -4.08 -4.58 -16.91
C ALA A 290 -4.43 -5.83 -16.08
N LYS A 291 -4.59 -6.97 -16.76
CA LYS A 291 -4.72 -8.28 -16.13
C LYS A 291 -3.48 -9.10 -16.44
N VAL A 292 -2.87 -9.65 -15.41
CA VAL A 292 -1.79 -10.62 -15.55
C VAL A 292 -2.42 -11.96 -15.90
N ILE A 293 -2.06 -12.49 -17.07
CA ILE A 293 -2.70 -13.67 -17.68
C ILE A 293 -1.82 -14.93 -17.63
N ASN A 294 -0.54 -14.76 -17.32
CA ASN A 294 0.41 -15.86 -17.19
C ASN A 294 1.58 -15.45 -16.30
N ILE A 295 2.01 -16.34 -15.41
CA ILE A 295 3.15 -16.17 -14.52
C ILE A 295 3.95 -17.47 -14.56
N LYS A 296 5.28 -17.36 -14.69
CA LYS A 296 6.23 -18.46 -14.55
C LYS A 296 7.34 -18.01 -13.61
N GLU A 297 7.62 -18.85 -12.62
CA GLU A 297 8.61 -18.57 -11.60
C GLU A 297 9.62 -19.72 -11.54
N SER A 298 10.89 -19.37 -11.37
CA SER A 298 11.99 -20.26 -10.99
C SER A 298 12.76 -19.61 -9.85
N ASN A 299 13.71 -20.33 -9.26
CA ASN A 299 14.54 -19.80 -8.17
C ASN A 299 15.32 -18.52 -8.55
N ASP A 300 15.57 -18.30 -9.83
CA ASP A 300 16.42 -17.24 -10.37
C ASP A 300 15.72 -16.37 -11.42
N SER A 301 14.42 -16.57 -11.68
CA SER A 301 13.69 -15.77 -12.65
C SER A 301 12.20 -15.69 -12.37
N ILE A 302 11.61 -14.56 -12.74
CA ILE A 302 10.17 -14.31 -12.72
C ILE A 302 9.81 -13.81 -14.12
N GLU A 303 8.86 -14.47 -14.78
CA GLU A 303 8.30 -14.04 -16.08
C GLU A 303 6.79 -13.91 -15.93
N ALA A 304 6.24 -12.78 -16.36
CA ALA A 304 4.81 -12.54 -16.33
C ALA A 304 4.34 -11.88 -17.63
N ILE A 305 3.07 -12.08 -17.98
CA ILE A 305 2.42 -11.50 -19.16
C ILE A 305 1.15 -10.77 -18.73
N HIS A 306 0.97 -9.52 -19.17
CA HIS A 306 -0.29 -8.79 -18.99
C HIS A 306 -0.88 -8.29 -20.32
N ASN A 307 -2.17 -7.96 -20.27
CA ASN A 307 -2.97 -7.53 -21.43
C ASN A 307 -3.47 -6.07 -21.34
N GLY A 308 -2.78 -5.22 -20.59
CA GLY A 308 -3.21 -3.83 -20.31
C GLY A 308 -3.24 -2.89 -21.52
N TYR A 309 -2.71 -3.33 -22.66
CA TYR A 309 -2.70 -2.55 -23.89
C TYR A 309 -3.62 -3.16 -24.94
N ASN A 310 -4.40 -2.32 -25.62
CA ASN A 310 -5.34 -2.79 -26.63
C ASN A 310 -4.64 -3.67 -27.69
N SER A 311 -4.97 -4.96 -27.67
CA SER A 311 -4.45 -5.97 -28.58
C SER A 311 -2.92 -6.18 -28.56
N ILE A 312 -2.21 -5.66 -27.55
CA ILE A 312 -0.76 -5.83 -27.35
C ILE A 312 -0.55 -6.52 -26.00
N LEU A 313 0.18 -7.63 -26.01
CA LEU A 313 0.64 -8.29 -24.79
C LEU A 313 2.05 -7.83 -24.49
N HIS A 314 2.28 -7.47 -23.23
CA HIS A 314 3.59 -7.18 -22.71
C HIS A 314 3.99 -8.30 -21.76
N THR A 315 5.11 -8.94 -22.08
CA THR A 315 5.78 -9.94 -21.27
C THR A 315 7.02 -9.31 -20.69
N ARG A 316 7.17 -9.37 -19.37
CA ARG A 316 8.41 -8.99 -18.68
C ARG A 316 9.01 -10.20 -18.00
N ARG A 317 10.33 -10.35 -18.12
CA ARG A 317 11.12 -11.33 -17.38
C ARG A 317 12.22 -10.63 -16.60
N TRP A 318 12.28 -10.89 -15.30
CA TRP A 318 13.42 -10.60 -14.45
C TRP A 318 14.24 -11.87 -14.28
N SER A 319 15.55 -11.80 -14.51
CA SER A 319 16.50 -12.85 -14.14
C SER A 319 17.48 -12.31 -13.11
N PHE A 320 17.51 -12.96 -11.96
CA PHE A 320 18.30 -12.57 -10.80
C PHE A 320 19.64 -13.30 -10.83
N ARG A 321 20.74 -12.54 -10.75
CA ARG A 321 22.11 -13.04 -10.67
C ARG A 321 22.77 -12.51 -9.41
N GLU A 322 23.98 -12.97 -9.09
CA GLU A 322 24.68 -12.53 -7.89
C GLU A 322 25.02 -11.04 -7.92
N ASP A 323 25.40 -10.53 -9.10
CA ASP A 323 25.98 -9.21 -9.34
C ASP A 323 25.13 -8.28 -10.21
N ARG A 324 23.94 -8.74 -10.65
CA ARG A 324 23.06 -7.99 -11.55
C ARG A 324 21.63 -8.52 -11.56
N VAL A 325 20.74 -7.69 -12.08
CA VAL A 325 19.39 -8.08 -12.52
C VAL A 325 19.28 -7.85 -14.02
N ILE A 326 18.77 -8.84 -14.74
CA ILE A 326 18.52 -8.76 -16.18
C ILE A 326 17.00 -8.64 -16.38
N ILE A 327 16.56 -7.62 -17.12
CA ILE A 327 15.15 -7.37 -17.42
C ILE A 327 14.94 -7.50 -18.92
N GLU A 328 14.00 -8.34 -19.32
CA GLU A 328 13.61 -8.55 -20.71
C GLU A 328 12.14 -8.20 -20.92
N ASP A 329 11.88 -7.21 -21.76
CA ASP A 329 10.54 -6.79 -22.17
C ASP A 329 10.27 -7.24 -23.60
N ILE A 330 9.17 -7.97 -23.78
CA ILE A 330 8.75 -8.54 -25.06
C ILE A 330 7.32 -8.11 -25.36
N LEU A 331 7.12 -7.52 -26.54
CA LEU A 331 5.82 -7.17 -27.07
C LEU A 331 5.43 -8.15 -28.17
N ASN A 332 4.21 -8.68 -28.11
CA ASN A 332 3.72 -9.57 -29.16
C ASN A 332 3.55 -8.86 -30.52
N LYS A 333 3.47 -7.52 -30.54
CA LYS A 333 3.35 -6.66 -31.72
C LYS A 333 4.31 -5.48 -31.63
N SER A 334 4.95 -5.17 -32.76
CA SER A 334 5.83 -4.01 -32.88
C SER A 334 5.06 -2.71 -32.62
N SER A 335 5.50 -1.91 -31.66
CA SER A 335 4.81 -0.71 -31.16
C SER A 335 5.80 0.38 -30.77
N ASN A 336 5.38 1.62 -30.53
CA ASN A 336 6.27 2.62 -29.92
C ASN A 336 6.29 2.39 -28.40
N ALA A 337 7.37 1.83 -27.88
CA ALA A 337 7.47 1.51 -26.45
C ALA A 337 8.61 2.26 -25.78
N VAL A 338 8.38 2.66 -24.52
CA VAL A 338 9.37 3.31 -23.66
C VAL A 338 9.42 2.57 -22.34
N ALA A 339 10.55 1.93 -22.05
CA ALA A 339 10.84 1.41 -20.71
C ALA A 339 11.42 2.52 -19.86
N ARG A 340 10.94 2.66 -18.62
CA ARG A 340 11.42 3.67 -17.68
C ARG A 340 12.03 3.06 -16.43
N PHE A 341 13.06 3.74 -15.92
CA PHE A 341 13.75 3.42 -14.68
C PHE A 341 13.96 4.72 -13.91
N HIS A 342 13.24 4.89 -12.81
CA HIS A 342 13.26 6.07 -11.96
C HIS A 342 14.27 5.86 -10.83
N PHE A 343 15.26 6.74 -10.74
CA PHE A 343 16.34 6.61 -9.78
C PHE A 343 16.12 7.48 -8.55
N HIS A 344 16.51 6.97 -7.38
CA HIS A 344 16.49 7.74 -6.14
C HIS A 344 17.29 9.06 -6.30
N PRO A 345 16.90 10.18 -5.66
CA PRO A 345 17.60 11.48 -5.81
C PRO A 345 19.10 11.47 -5.53
N ASP A 346 19.58 10.52 -4.74
CA ASP A 346 21.01 10.36 -4.42
C ASP A 346 21.81 9.69 -5.54
N VAL A 347 21.15 9.14 -6.56
CA VAL A 347 21.77 8.50 -7.73
C VAL A 347 22.00 9.54 -8.82
N ASN A 348 23.25 9.73 -9.22
CA ASN A 348 23.61 10.67 -10.28
C ASN A 348 23.74 9.99 -11.66
N GLU A 349 23.93 10.79 -12.71
CA GLU A 349 24.03 10.28 -14.09
C GLU A 349 25.23 9.34 -14.29
N ASP A 350 26.36 9.57 -13.62
CA ASP A 350 27.52 8.68 -13.72
C ASP A 350 27.23 7.30 -13.12
N ASP A 351 26.48 7.24 -12.02
CA ASP A 351 26.05 5.98 -11.42
C ASP A 351 25.15 5.20 -12.37
N ILE A 352 24.19 5.88 -13.02
CA ILE A 352 23.29 5.29 -14.01
C ILE A 352 24.10 4.71 -15.19
N VAL A 353 25.02 5.50 -15.77
CA VAL A 353 25.82 5.07 -16.92
C VAL A 353 26.76 3.91 -16.57
N ARG A 354 27.23 3.80 -15.32
CA ARG A 354 28.05 2.65 -14.89
C ARG A 354 27.22 1.39 -14.67
N SER A 355 25.99 1.52 -14.18
CA SER A 355 25.13 0.37 -13.90
C SER A 355 24.42 -0.19 -15.13
N PHE A 356 24.30 0.59 -16.21
CA PHE A 356 23.62 0.20 -17.44
C PHE A 356 24.57 0.24 -18.64
N ASP A 357 24.57 -0.81 -19.47
CA ASP A 357 25.28 -0.81 -20.75
C ASP A 357 24.50 -0.03 -21.82
N LEU A 358 24.53 1.30 -21.72
CA LEU A 358 23.64 2.20 -22.46
C LEU A 358 23.98 2.39 -23.94
N GLU A 359 25.20 2.07 -24.38
CA GLU A 359 25.70 2.37 -25.73
C GLU A 359 24.86 1.72 -26.84
N GLN A 360 24.15 0.63 -26.51
CA GLN A 360 23.34 -0.14 -27.44
C GLN A 360 21.88 0.33 -27.56
N TYR A 361 21.45 1.35 -26.81
CA TYR A 361 20.05 1.77 -26.73
C TYR A 361 19.79 3.17 -27.31
N ASP A 362 18.58 3.39 -27.85
CA ASP A 362 18.02 4.73 -28.03
C ASP A 362 17.45 5.19 -26.68
N PHE A 363 18.27 5.90 -25.91
CA PHE A 363 17.94 6.31 -24.55
C PHE A 363 17.95 7.82 -24.35
N LYS A 364 17.29 8.24 -23.28
CA LYS A 364 17.34 9.61 -22.75
C LYS A 364 17.34 9.56 -21.23
N ILE A 365 18.16 10.38 -20.59
CA ILE A 365 18.05 10.67 -19.16
C ILE A 365 17.33 12.01 -19.00
N SER A 366 16.22 12.01 -18.29
CA SER A 366 15.36 13.17 -18.03
C SER A 366 15.29 13.44 -16.52
N SER A 367 14.80 14.61 -16.12
CA SER A 367 14.45 14.87 -14.72
C SER A 367 13.00 14.47 -14.45
N TYR A 368 12.72 14.04 -13.22
CA TYR A 368 11.38 13.84 -12.69
C TYR A 368 11.29 14.31 -11.22
N MET A 369 10.08 14.39 -10.68
CA MET A 369 9.86 14.71 -9.26
C MET A 369 9.62 13.43 -8.47
N PHE A 370 10.51 13.11 -7.54
CA PHE A 370 10.32 12.04 -6.56
C PHE A 370 9.52 12.56 -5.36
N SER A 371 8.49 11.82 -4.97
CA SER A 371 7.51 12.17 -3.94
C SER A 371 7.51 11.13 -2.81
N PRO A 372 8.51 11.13 -1.91
CA PRO A 372 8.58 10.13 -0.83
C PRO A 372 7.55 10.37 0.29
N GLU A 373 6.99 11.57 0.38
CA GLU A 373 6.08 12.01 1.44
C GLU A 373 5.03 12.96 0.83
N PHE A 374 3.88 13.06 1.49
CA PHE A 374 2.86 14.05 1.12
C PHE A 374 3.43 15.47 1.14
N ASN A 375 3.09 16.25 0.12
CA ASN A 375 3.53 17.63 -0.08
C ASN A 375 5.05 17.84 -0.20
N ARG A 376 5.83 16.78 -0.38
CA ARG A 376 7.28 16.86 -0.58
C ARG A 376 7.63 16.34 -1.97
N GLN A 377 8.45 17.11 -2.69
CA GLN A 377 8.97 16.70 -3.98
C GLN A 377 10.46 17.01 -4.06
N ILE A 378 11.21 16.11 -4.69
CA ILE A 378 12.67 16.17 -4.81
C ILE A 378 13.02 15.90 -6.26
N ASP A 379 13.90 16.72 -6.85
CA ASP A 379 14.39 16.49 -8.21
C ASP A 379 15.19 15.17 -8.25
N ALA A 380 14.91 14.36 -9.27
CA ALA A 380 15.54 13.07 -9.49
C ALA A 380 15.69 12.76 -10.99
N LYS A 381 16.28 11.62 -11.32
CA LYS A 381 16.61 11.24 -12.70
C LYS A 381 15.84 10.00 -13.15
N VAL A 382 15.34 10.02 -14.37
CA VAL A 382 14.69 8.87 -15.00
C VAL A 382 15.42 8.53 -16.30
N LEU A 383 15.74 7.25 -16.49
CA LEU A 383 16.21 6.71 -17.75
C LEU A 383 15.03 6.20 -18.56
N GLU A 384 14.91 6.69 -19.79
CA GLU A 384 13.89 6.30 -20.77
C GLU A 384 14.57 5.58 -21.93
N ILE A 385 14.25 4.29 -22.15
CA ILE A 385 14.78 3.51 -23.27
C ILE A 385 13.66 3.20 -24.26
N LYS A 386 13.85 3.63 -25.52
CA LYS A 386 12.90 3.36 -26.59
C LYS A 386 13.18 2.03 -27.25
N PHE A 387 12.12 1.28 -27.53
CA PHE A 387 12.19 0.03 -28.28
C PHE A 387 10.90 -0.24 -29.05
N LYS A 388 10.93 -1.30 -29.87
CA LYS A 388 9.79 -1.67 -30.73
C LYS A 388 9.14 -3.01 -30.38
N ARG A 389 9.96 -4.02 -30.08
CA ARG A 389 9.47 -5.39 -29.89
C ARG A 389 10.13 -6.11 -28.73
N ASN A 390 11.45 -6.11 -28.68
CA ASN A 390 12.21 -6.72 -27.60
C ASN A 390 13.16 -5.68 -27.03
N LEU A 391 13.30 -5.67 -25.72
CA LEU A 391 14.32 -4.94 -24.98
C LEU A 391 14.92 -5.90 -23.97
N LYS A 392 16.24 -5.91 -23.85
CA LYS A 392 16.96 -6.60 -22.77
C LYS A 392 17.88 -5.57 -22.12
N VAL A 393 17.75 -5.38 -20.82
CA VAL A 393 18.55 -4.47 -20.00
C VAL A 393 19.23 -5.26 -18.89
N GLU A 394 20.51 -4.97 -18.64
CA GLU A 394 21.24 -5.50 -17.49
C GLU A 394 21.54 -4.34 -16.53
N ILE A 395 21.24 -4.53 -15.25
CA ILE A 395 21.47 -3.56 -14.17
C ILE A 395 22.54 -4.15 -13.26
N MET A 396 23.76 -3.61 -13.34
CA MET A 396 24.91 -4.02 -12.55
C MET A 396 24.87 -3.41 -11.13
N VAL A 397 25.30 -4.20 -10.14
CA VAL A 397 25.24 -3.90 -8.69
C VAL A 397 26.59 -3.51 -8.11
#